data_AF-A0A9D3AE14-F1
#
_entry.id   AF-A0A9D3AE14-F1
#
_cell.length_a   1.000
_cell.length_b   1.000
_cell.length_c   1.000
_cell.angle_alpha   90.00
_cell.angle_beta   90.00
_cell.angle_gamma   90.00
#
_symmetry.space_group_name_H-M   'P 1'
#
loop_
_entity.id
_entity.type
_entity.pdbx_description
1 polymer ?
#
loop_
_entity_poly.entity_id
_entity_poly.type
_entity_poly.pdbx_seq_one_letter_code
_entity_poly.pdbx_strand_id
1 'polypeptide(L)'
;MELLEERIRRDGVVKSEGVLKVDSFLNHQLDIDLFDAMGEEFKRLFADAPVTKILTIEASGIGIACVVARHFGVPVVFAKKAQSINLDGEMYSTRIQSFTHGRVYDVIVAKKFLGPDDHVLIIDDFLANGCALNGLIELVNEAGATVEGIGIAVEKGFQPGGADLRERGYRLESLAIVESMDPDTGEIAFRQGSVTKREVPAGRAASGDLGDGAAGRACDGAAAPAAPTAPAAPPAAVASSTPASPGFAASACDPREESEAHS
;
A
#
# COMPACT_ATOMS: atom_id res chain seq x y z
N MET A 1 0.90 -8.05 -15.97
CA MET A 1 -0.21 -8.70 -16.66
C MET A 1 -0.16 -8.34 -18.13
N GLU A 2 -0.24 -9.34 -19.00
CA GLU A 2 -0.10 -9.17 -20.46
C GLU A 2 -1.14 -8.21 -21.05
N LEU A 3 -2.40 -8.32 -20.63
CA LEU A 3 -3.50 -7.48 -21.12
C LEU A 3 -3.24 -5.97 -20.94
N LEU A 4 -2.68 -5.54 -19.80
CA LEU A 4 -2.34 -4.13 -19.57
C LEU A 4 -1.16 -3.69 -20.43
N GLU A 5 -0.12 -4.53 -20.55
CA GLU A 5 1.03 -4.23 -21.41
C GLU A 5 0.61 -4.13 -22.88
N GLU A 6 -0.26 -5.01 -23.37
CA GLU A 6 -0.83 -4.95 -24.71
C GLU A 6 -1.65 -3.68 -24.94
N ARG A 7 -2.47 -3.29 -23.96
CA ARG A 7 -3.23 -2.02 -24.02
C ARG A 7 -2.30 -0.82 -24.11
N ILE A 8 -1.22 -0.81 -23.31
CA ILE A 8 -0.21 0.25 -23.34
C ILE A 8 0.52 0.27 -24.70
N ARG A 9 0.92 -0.89 -25.25
CA ARG A 9 1.59 -0.94 -26.57
C ARG A 9 0.67 -0.44 -27.70
N ARG A 10 -0.63 -0.70 -27.61
CA ARG A 10 -1.60 -0.34 -28.65
C ARG A 10 -1.97 1.14 -28.61
N ASP A 11 -2.24 1.67 -27.42
CA ASP A 11 -2.90 2.97 -27.26
C ASP A 11 -2.10 3.98 -26.42
N GLY A 12 -1.00 3.54 -25.80
CA GLY A 12 -0.08 4.39 -25.08
C GLY A 12 0.74 5.26 -26.03
N VAL A 13 1.00 6.50 -25.62
CA VAL A 13 1.81 7.45 -26.38
C VAL A 13 3.03 7.84 -25.57
N VAL A 14 4.21 7.41 -26.01
CA VAL A 14 5.47 7.84 -25.42
C VAL A 14 5.74 9.29 -25.82
N LYS A 15 5.99 10.14 -24.82
CA LYS A 15 6.39 11.53 -24.96
C LYS A 15 7.85 11.68 -24.54
N SER A 16 8.43 12.81 -24.94
CA SER A 16 9.76 13.21 -24.49
C SER A 16 9.88 13.19 -22.96
N GLU A 17 11.11 13.16 -22.47
CA GLU A 17 11.43 13.20 -21.03
C GLU A 17 11.02 11.95 -20.23
N GLY A 18 10.50 10.91 -20.88
CA GLY A 18 10.10 9.69 -20.20
C GLY A 18 8.69 9.79 -19.61
N VAL A 19 7.77 10.39 -20.37
CA VAL A 19 6.34 10.41 -20.07
C VAL A 19 5.59 9.39 -20.95
N LEU A 20 4.76 8.54 -20.35
CA LEU A 20 3.86 7.59 -21.00
C LEU A 20 2.42 8.06 -20.82
N LYS A 21 1.81 8.56 -21.90
CA LYS A 21 0.42 9.05 -21.89
C LYS A 21 -0.55 7.90 -22.18
N VAL A 22 -1.53 7.70 -21.29
CA VAL A 22 -2.48 6.57 -21.28
C VAL A 22 -3.93 7.01 -21.03
N ASP A 23 -4.22 8.26 -21.36
CA ASP A 23 -5.47 8.96 -21.04
C ASP A 23 -6.70 8.31 -21.68
N SER A 24 -6.53 7.53 -22.76
CA SER A 24 -7.63 6.86 -23.46
C SER A 24 -8.19 5.65 -22.70
N PHE A 25 -7.51 5.18 -21.65
CA PHE A 25 -7.94 4.00 -20.89
C PHE A 25 -7.63 4.00 -19.38
N LEU A 26 -6.73 4.86 -18.88
CA LEU A 26 -6.33 4.87 -17.47
C LEU A 26 -6.58 6.20 -16.76
N ASN A 27 -6.08 7.33 -17.27
CA ASN A 27 -5.96 8.57 -16.48
C ASN A 27 -7.05 9.63 -16.74
N HIS A 28 -7.76 9.55 -17.87
CA HIS A 28 -8.85 10.48 -18.20
C HIS A 28 -10.13 9.75 -18.60
N GLN A 29 -10.07 8.98 -19.68
CA GLN A 29 -11.07 7.98 -20.03
C GLN A 29 -10.71 6.67 -19.35
N LEU A 30 -11.68 6.06 -18.67
CA LEU A 30 -11.48 4.83 -17.92
C LEU A 30 -12.01 3.63 -18.71
N ASP A 31 -11.16 2.64 -18.94
CA ASP A 31 -11.56 1.35 -19.51
C ASP A 31 -11.97 0.41 -18.37
N ILE A 32 -13.27 0.30 -18.15
CA ILE A 32 -13.81 -0.42 -16.99
C ILE A 32 -13.53 -1.93 -17.05
N ASP A 33 -13.52 -2.52 -18.24
CA ASP A 33 -13.24 -3.95 -18.40
C ASP A 33 -11.76 -4.24 -18.09
N LEU A 34 -10.86 -3.35 -18.50
CA LEU A 34 -9.45 -3.41 -18.09
C LEU A 34 -9.30 -3.24 -16.57
N PHE A 35 -10.04 -2.30 -15.96
CA PHE A 35 -9.99 -2.08 -14.51
C PHE A 35 -10.50 -3.30 -13.74
N ASP A 36 -11.52 -3.98 -14.25
CA ASP A 36 -12.05 -5.20 -13.66
C ASP A 36 -11.02 -6.32 -13.68
N ALA A 37 -10.33 -6.51 -14.81
CA ALA A 37 -9.22 -7.47 -14.93
C ALA A 37 -8.03 -7.12 -14.01
N MET A 38 -7.69 -5.84 -13.88
CA MET A 38 -6.67 -5.39 -12.91
C MET A 38 -7.11 -5.67 -11.47
N GLY A 39 -8.38 -5.44 -11.15
CA GLY A 39 -8.97 -5.71 -9.83
C GLY A 39 -8.93 -7.19 -9.46
N GLU A 40 -9.29 -8.07 -10.39
CA GLU A 40 -9.18 -9.52 -10.23
C GLU A 40 -7.72 -9.94 -9.98
N GLU A 41 -6.78 -9.41 -10.77
CA GLU A 41 -5.36 -9.75 -10.63
C GLU A 41 -4.78 -9.27 -9.29
N PHE A 42 -5.11 -8.06 -8.83
CA PHE A 42 -4.73 -7.63 -7.48
C PHE A 42 -5.35 -8.51 -6.40
N LYS A 43 -6.61 -8.93 -6.55
CA LYS A 43 -7.25 -9.85 -5.60
C LYS A 43 -6.52 -11.18 -5.54
N ARG A 44 -6.09 -11.71 -6.68
CA ARG A 44 -5.29 -12.94 -6.77
C ARG A 44 -3.91 -12.76 -6.11
N LEU A 45 -3.25 -11.64 -6.38
CA LEU A 45 -1.92 -11.34 -5.83
C LEU A 45 -1.99 -11.26 -4.30
N PHE A 46 -2.89 -10.45 -3.75
CA PHE A 46 -3.01 -10.27 -2.29
C PHE A 46 -4.04 -11.21 -1.63
N ALA A 47 -4.25 -12.40 -2.18
CA ALA A 47 -5.24 -13.36 -1.68
C ALA A 47 -4.93 -13.86 -0.25
N ASP A 48 -3.67 -13.82 0.15
CA ASP A 48 -3.16 -14.21 1.46
C ASP A 48 -3.10 -13.05 2.47
N ALA A 49 -3.37 -11.81 2.04
CA ALA A 49 -3.34 -10.64 2.90
C ALA A 49 -4.73 -10.33 3.50
N PRO A 50 -4.83 -10.02 4.80
CA PRO A 50 -6.09 -9.72 5.49
C PRO A 50 -6.59 -8.30 5.22
N VAL A 51 -6.62 -7.85 3.95
CA VAL A 51 -6.99 -6.48 3.57
C VAL A 51 -8.39 -6.12 4.05
N THR A 52 -8.51 -5.04 4.82
CA THR A 52 -9.78 -4.46 5.31
C THR A 52 -10.09 -3.10 4.69
N LYS A 53 -9.16 -2.52 3.94
CA LYS A 53 -9.30 -1.17 3.35
C LYS A 53 -8.42 -1.00 2.11
N ILE A 54 -8.96 -0.33 1.10
CA ILE A 54 -8.15 0.22 0.01
C ILE A 54 -7.87 1.70 0.31
N LEU A 55 -6.60 2.09 0.22
CA LEU A 55 -6.17 3.50 0.27
C LEU A 55 -5.59 3.92 -1.07
N THR A 56 -5.95 5.11 -1.54
CA THR A 56 -5.38 5.71 -2.76
C THR A 56 -5.22 7.21 -2.57
N ILE A 57 -4.75 7.93 -3.58
CA ILE A 57 -4.70 9.39 -3.62
C ILE A 57 -5.45 9.93 -4.84
N GLU A 58 -6.07 11.10 -4.71
CA GLU A 58 -6.79 11.71 -5.83
C GLU A 58 -5.86 12.18 -6.98
N ALA A 59 -6.30 12.14 -8.23
CA ALA A 59 -7.62 11.70 -8.71
C ALA A 59 -7.61 10.32 -9.41
N SER A 60 -6.62 10.06 -10.25
CA SER A 60 -6.59 8.92 -11.20
C SER A 60 -6.65 7.56 -10.52
N GLY A 61 -5.99 7.39 -9.37
CA GLY A 61 -6.04 6.16 -8.58
C GLY A 61 -7.45 5.79 -8.07
N ILE A 62 -8.38 6.75 -7.95
CA ILE A 62 -9.73 6.53 -7.39
C ILE A 62 -10.52 5.51 -8.22
N GLY A 63 -10.49 5.63 -9.55
CA GLY A 63 -11.24 4.74 -10.43
C GLY A 63 -10.79 3.28 -10.27
N ILE A 64 -9.48 3.07 -10.29
CA ILE A 64 -8.85 1.75 -10.11
C ILE A 64 -9.17 1.21 -8.71
N ALA A 65 -8.94 2.02 -7.67
CA ALA A 65 -9.17 1.64 -6.28
C ALA A 65 -10.62 1.20 -6.02
N CYS A 66 -11.61 1.86 -6.64
CA CYS A 66 -13.02 1.48 -6.50
C CYS A 66 -13.32 0.12 -7.11
N VAL A 67 -12.73 -0.21 -8.27
CA VAL A 67 -12.91 -1.52 -8.90
C VAL A 67 -12.18 -2.60 -8.11
N VAL A 68 -10.93 -2.35 -7.69
CA VAL A 68 -10.18 -3.25 -6.79
C VAL A 68 -10.99 -3.53 -5.52
N ALA A 69 -11.50 -2.50 -4.86
CA ALA A 69 -12.29 -2.65 -3.63
C ALA A 69 -13.54 -3.53 -3.81
N ARG A 70 -14.18 -3.52 -4.99
CA ARG A 70 -15.28 -4.44 -5.30
C ARG A 70 -14.82 -5.91 -5.23
N HIS A 71 -13.66 -6.23 -5.77
CA HIS A 71 -13.09 -7.59 -5.74
C HIS A 71 -12.66 -8.03 -4.33
N PHE A 72 -12.25 -7.08 -3.49
CA PHE A 72 -11.89 -7.36 -2.09
C PHE A 72 -13.09 -7.34 -1.14
N GLY A 73 -14.18 -6.66 -1.48
CA GLY A 73 -15.35 -6.50 -0.63
C GLY A 73 -15.14 -5.53 0.53
N VAL A 74 -14.30 -4.50 0.35
CA VAL A 74 -13.86 -3.56 1.40
C VAL A 74 -14.07 -2.10 0.98
N PRO A 75 -14.13 -1.12 1.90
CA PRO A 75 -14.26 0.28 1.54
C PRO A 75 -12.97 0.87 0.93
N VAL A 76 -13.14 1.97 0.18
CA VAL A 76 -12.05 2.82 -0.32
C VAL A 76 -11.99 4.10 0.51
N VAL A 77 -10.77 4.51 0.86
CA VAL A 77 -10.45 5.86 1.32
C VAL A 77 -9.48 6.46 0.31
N PHE A 78 -9.70 7.71 -0.10
CA PHE A 78 -8.73 8.43 -0.93
C PHE A 78 -8.21 9.64 -0.17
N ALA A 79 -6.90 9.83 -0.21
CA ALA A 79 -6.26 11.00 0.34
C ALA A 79 -6.45 12.21 -0.60
N LYS A 80 -6.63 13.39 -0.01
CA LYS A 80 -6.84 14.63 -0.74
C LYS A 80 -5.59 15.48 -0.79
N LYS A 81 -5.31 16.10 -1.94
CA LYS A 81 -4.26 17.10 -2.14
C LYS A 81 -4.84 18.48 -1.82
N ALA A 82 -4.53 19.02 -0.66
CA ALA A 82 -5.01 20.33 -0.22
C ALA A 82 -3.91 21.40 -0.31
N GLN A 83 -4.24 22.56 -0.90
CA GLN A 83 -3.39 23.77 -0.83
C GLN A 83 -3.78 24.71 0.33
N SER A 84 -4.97 24.54 0.91
CA SER A 84 -5.42 25.23 2.13
C SER A 84 -6.51 24.40 2.83
N ILE A 85 -6.47 24.34 4.17
CA ILE A 85 -7.36 23.49 4.96
C ILE A 85 -8.53 24.35 5.49
N ASN A 86 -9.69 24.24 4.84
CA ASN A 86 -11.00 24.48 5.46
C ASN A 86 -11.78 23.16 5.41
N LEU A 87 -11.28 22.12 6.07
CA LEU A 87 -12.03 20.87 6.26
C LEU A 87 -12.31 20.68 7.75
N ASP A 88 -13.56 20.36 8.08
CA ASP A 88 -13.99 20.09 9.45
C ASP A 88 -13.50 18.71 9.93
N GLY A 89 -12.98 18.66 11.17
CA GLY A 89 -12.62 17.43 11.88
C GLY A 89 -11.11 17.16 12.02
N GLU A 90 -10.76 16.07 12.72
CA GLU A 90 -9.37 15.65 12.88
C GLU A 90 -8.86 14.92 11.63
N MET A 91 -7.67 15.31 11.17
CA MET A 91 -7.01 14.77 9.97
C MET A 91 -5.65 14.18 10.34
N TYR A 92 -5.26 13.12 9.64
CA TYR A 92 -3.85 12.81 9.40
C TYR A 92 -3.36 13.65 8.22
N SER A 93 -2.12 14.12 8.28
CA SER A 93 -1.56 15.01 7.26
C SER A 93 -0.08 14.78 7.08
N THR A 94 0.35 14.62 5.83
CA THR A 94 1.76 14.63 5.44
C THR A 94 1.99 15.63 4.31
N ARG A 95 3.26 16.00 4.09
CA ARG A 95 3.68 16.92 3.03
C ARG A 95 4.44 16.17 1.96
N ILE A 96 3.94 16.27 0.74
CA ILE A 96 4.60 15.69 -0.43
C ILE A 96 5.11 16.83 -1.30
N GLN A 97 6.40 16.81 -1.60
CA GLN A 97 7.03 17.80 -2.46
C GLN A 97 7.08 17.28 -3.89
N SER A 98 6.38 17.96 -4.79
CA SER A 98 6.54 17.86 -6.23
C SER A 98 7.74 18.71 -6.67
N PHE A 99 8.81 18.10 -7.18
CA PHE A 99 10.05 18.82 -7.56
C PHE A 99 9.94 19.57 -8.90
N THR A 100 8.78 19.48 -9.50
CA THR A 100 8.52 19.61 -10.93
C THR A 100 7.90 20.96 -11.18
N HIS A 101 6.98 21.30 -10.29
CA HIS A 101 6.41 22.60 -10.08
C HIS A 101 7.02 23.32 -8.87
N GLY A 102 7.93 22.66 -8.12
CA GLY A 102 8.47 23.17 -6.86
C GLY A 102 7.39 23.37 -5.79
N ARG A 103 6.29 22.62 -5.89
CA ARG A 103 5.10 22.77 -5.05
C ARG A 103 5.07 21.68 -3.99
N VAL A 104 4.85 22.11 -2.75
CA VAL A 104 4.55 21.21 -1.64
C VAL A 104 3.04 21.21 -1.49
N TYR A 105 2.46 20.02 -1.45
CA TYR A 105 1.05 19.83 -1.17
C TYR A 105 0.88 19.05 0.13
N ASP A 106 -0.10 19.45 0.92
CA ASP A 106 -0.54 18.64 2.06
C ASP A 106 -1.43 17.52 1.52
N VAL A 107 -1.16 16.29 1.95
CA VAL A 107 -1.96 15.12 1.66
C VAL A 107 -2.64 14.69 2.94
N ILE A 108 -3.98 14.72 2.91
CA ILE A 108 -4.80 14.57 4.12
C ILE A 108 -5.79 13.41 4.02
N VAL A 109 -6.03 12.75 5.15
CA VAL A 109 -7.07 11.73 5.35
C VAL A 109 -7.76 11.99 6.68
N ALA A 110 -9.09 11.97 6.73
CA ALA A 110 -9.82 12.15 7.98
C ALA A 110 -9.62 10.95 8.91
N LYS A 111 -9.26 11.20 10.18
CA LYS A 111 -8.89 10.13 11.13
C LYS A 111 -9.98 9.09 11.34
N LYS A 112 -11.24 9.49 11.24
CA LYS A 112 -12.40 8.56 11.38
C LYS A 112 -12.47 7.45 10.32
N PHE A 113 -11.68 7.54 9.24
CA PHE A 113 -11.69 6.58 8.14
C PHE A 113 -10.44 5.70 8.08
N LEU A 114 -9.45 5.91 8.95
CA LEU A 114 -8.21 5.14 8.97
C LEU A 114 -7.77 4.97 10.43
N GLY A 115 -7.74 3.74 10.92
CA GLY A 115 -7.44 3.45 12.32
C GLY A 115 -6.57 2.21 12.52
N PRO A 116 -6.14 1.92 13.76
CA PRO A 116 -5.12 0.91 14.03
C PRO A 116 -5.52 -0.52 13.70
N ASP A 117 -6.81 -0.82 13.62
CA ASP A 117 -7.33 -2.14 13.23
C ASP A 117 -7.36 -2.34 11.70
N ASP A 118 -6.94 -1.33 10.92
CA ASP A 118 -6.96 -1.39 9.47
C ASP A 118 -5.74 -2.09 8.88
N HIS A 119 -6.01 -3.00 7.95
CA HIS A 119 -5.05 -3.68 7.10
C HIS A 119 -5.23 -3.13 5.68
N VAL A 120 -4.30 -2.26 5.27
CA VAL A 120 -4.44 -1.38 4.13
C VAL A 120 -3.69 -1.94 2.93
N LEU A 121 -4.38 -2.05 1.80
CA LEU A 121 -3.77 -2.18 0.48
C LEU A 121 -3.79 -0.81 -0.20
N ILE A 122 -2.60 -0.29 -0.50
CA ILE A 122 -2.46 0.98 -1.23
C ILE A 122 -2.57 0.68 -2.72
N ILE A 123 -3.42 1.41 -3.45
CA ILE A 123 -3.61 1.28 -4.89
C ILE A 123 -3.32 2.62 -5.55
N ASP A 124 -2.50 2.62 -6.60
CA ASP A 124 -2.25 3.81 -7.42
C ASP A 124 -2.08 3.48 -8.91
N ASP A 125 -2.22 4.48 -9.76
CA ASP A 125 -2.07 4.35 -11.20
C ASP A 125 -0.59 4.19 -11.62
N PHE A 126 0.27 5.11 -11.18
CA PHE A 126 1.67 5.17 -11.56
C PHE A 126 2.62 5.10 -10.36
N LEU A 127 3.78 4.47 -10.58
CA LEU A 127 4.93 4.53 -9.69
C LEU A 127 6.18 4.91 -10.47
N ALA A 128 6.82 6.00 -10.08
CA ALA A 128 8.08 6.47 -10.60
C ALA A 128 9.08 6.71 -9.45
N ASN A 129 9.01 7.84 -8.75
CA ASN A 129 9.87 8.12 -7.59
C ASN A 129 9.20 7.72 -6.26
N GLY A 130 7.89 7.51 -6.25
CA GLY A 130 7.18 6.92 -5.12
C GLY A 130 6.88 7.89 -3.98
N CYS A 131 6.98 9.20 -4.17
CA CYS A 131 6.71 10.17 -3.10
C CYS A 131 5.24 10.18 -2.68
N ALA A 132 4.31 10.03 -3.63
CA ALA A 132 2.88 9.86 -3.34
C ALA A 132 2.66 8.66 -2.41
N LEU A 133 3.19 7.49 -2.78
CA LEU A 133 3.12 6.27 -1.99
C LEU A 133 3.77 6.42 -0.62
N ASN A 134 4.91 7.10 -0.53
CA ASN A 134 5.56 7.37 0.75
C ASN A 134 4.66 8.20 1.67
N GLY A 135 3.99 9.23 1.14
CA GLY A 135 3.02 9.99 1.92
C GLY A 135 1.83 9.14 2.37
N LEU A 136 1.28 8.27 1.51
CA LEU A 136 0.21 7.35 1.90
C LEU A 136 0.66 6.38 3.00
N ILE A 137 1.87 5.82 2.89
CA ILE A 137 2.48 4.94 3.90
C ILE A 137 2.63 5.69 5.24
N GLU A 138 3.07 6.94 5.22
CA GLU A 138 3.18 7.76 6.43
C GLU A 138 1.83 7.95 7.11
N LEU A 139 0.76 8.23 6.35
CA LEU A 139 -0.60 8.37 6.90
C LEU A 139 -1.10 7.06 7.52
N VAL A 140 -0.83 5.91 6.89
CA VAL A 140 -1.17 4.59 7.44
C VAL A 140 -0.42 4.32 8.74
N ASN A 141 0.88 4.62 8.78
CA ASN A 141 1.70 4.46 9.97
C ASN A 141 1.27 5.41 11.10
N GLU A 142 0.92 6.67 10.79
CA GLU A 142 0.42 7.65 11.76
C GLU A 142 -0.92 7.22 12.38
N ALA A 143 -1.76 6.53 11.60
CA ALA A 143 -2.99 5.93 12.08
C ALA A 143 -2.80 4.68 12.95
N GLY A 144 -1.56 4.16 13.03
CA GLY A 144 -1.26 2.88 13.68
C GLY A 144 -1.77 1.67 12.90
N ALA A 145 -2.18 1.86 11.65
CA ALA A 145 -2.66 0.82 10.75
C ALA A 145 -1.50 0.04 10.11
N THR A 146 -1.81 -1.08 9.44
CA THR A 146 -0.81 -1.94 8.78
C THR A 146 -0.88 -1.78 7.27
N VAL A 147 0.26 -1.58 6.61
CA VAL A 147 0.37 -1.68 5.13
C VAL A 147 0.58 -3.15 4.76
N GLU A 148 -0.44 -3.79 4.20
CA GLU A 148 -0.35 -5.18 3.70
C GLU A 148 0.37 -5.27 2.35
N GLY A 149 0.32 -4.19 1.58
CA GLY A 149 0.99 -4.10 0.31
C GLY A 149 0.60 -2.88 -0.50
N ILE A 150 1.20 -2.82 -1.69
CA ILE A 150 1.06 -1.73 -2.65
C ILE A 150 0.82 -2.36 -4.02
N GLY A 151 -0.31 -2.04 -4.64
CA GLY A 151 -0.66 -2.44 -5.99
C GLY A 151 -0.58 -1.25 -6.95
N ILE A 152 0.23 -1.36 -8.00
CA ILE A 152 0.44 -0.30 -8.99
C ILE A 152 0.03 -0.79 -10.38
N ALA A 153 -0.72 0.02 -11.14
CA ALA A 153 -1.03 -0.33 -12.52
C ALA A 153 0.25 -0.27 -13.39
N VAL A 154 0.96 0.86 -13.39
CA VAL A 154 2.18 1.07 -14.21
C VAL A 154 3.35 1.57 -13.36
N GLU A 155 4.41 0.77 -13.26
CA GLU A 155 5.69 1.16 -12.65
C GLU A 155 6.71 1.54 -13.74
N LYS A 156 7.40 2.66 -13.55
CA LYS A 156 8.60 3.03 -14.31
C LYS A 156 9.82 2.39 -13.65
N GLY A 157 10.18 1.20 -14.11
CA GLY A 157 11.27 0.41 -13.55
C GLY A 157 12.65 1.06 -13.66
N PHE A 158 12.82 2.01 -14.58
CA PHE A 158 14.03 2.83 -14.70
C PHE A 158 14.12 3.98 -13.68
N GLN A 159 13.16 4.09 -12.75
CA GLN A 159 13.13 5.07 -11.67
C GLN A 159 13.20 4.41 -10.30
N PRO A 160 13.70 5.13 -9.27
CA PRO A 160 14.10 4.49 -8.02
C PRO A 160 12.93 4.02 -7.13
N GLY A 161 11.74 4.60 -7.27
CA GLY A 161 10.65 4.42 -6.28
C GLY A 161 10.26 2.95 -6.07
N GLY A 162 10.19 2.17 -7.14
CA GLY A 162 9.88 0.74 -7.05
C GLY A 162 10.99 -0.10 -6.41
N ALA A 163 12.27 0.26 -6.59
CA ALA A 163 13.39 -0.41 -5.95
C ALA A 163 13.43 -0.06 -4.45
N ASP A 164 13.30 1.22 -4.12
CA ASP A 164 13.35 1.75 -2.75
C ASP A 164 12.25 1.13 -1.87
N LEU A 165 11.02 1.03 -2.37
CA LEU A 165 9.91 0.41 -1.64
C LEU A 165 10.16 -1.07 -1.35
N ARG A 166 10.68 -1.82 -2.33
CA ARG A 166 11.01 -3.24 -2.15
C ARG A 166 12.18 -3.44 -1.18
N GLU A 167 13.21 -2.60 -1.24
CA GLU A 167 14.35 -2.65 -0.31
C GLU A 167 13.90 -2.41 1.14
N ARG A 168 12.93 -1.52 1.35
CA ARG A 168 12.32 -1.25 2.66
C ARG A 168 11.38 -2.37 3.15
N GLY A 169 11.22 -3.44 2.37
CA GLY A 169 10.43 -4.61 2.74
C GLY A 169 8.94 -4.51 2.43
N TYR A 170 8.49 -3.48 1.71
CA TYR A 170 7.09 -3.42 1.28
C TYR A 170 6.83 -4.43 0.17
N ARG A 171 5.67 -5.09 0.27
CA ARG A 171 5.14 -5.92 -0.80
C ARG A 171 4.59 -5.01 -1.92
N LEU A 172 5.38 -4.82 -2.97
CA LEU A 172 5.03 -4.03 -4.14
C LEU A 172 4.75 -4.94 -5.34
N GLU A 173 3.49 -4.94 -5.78
CA GLU A 173 3.02 -5.68 -6.95
C GLU A 173 2.61 -4.69 -8.06
N SER A 174 3.35 -4.69 -9.16
CA SER A 174 3.12 -3.77 -10.28
C SER A 174 2.64 -4.55 -11.50
N LEU A 175 1.50 -4.18 -12.07
CA LEU A 175 0.87 -4.92 -13.16
C LEU A 175 1.61 -4.75 -14.48
N ALA A 176 2.15 -3.57 -14.77
CA ALA A 176 3.07 -3.36 -15.88
C ALA A 176 4.32 -2.64 -15.37
N ILE A 177 5.50 -3.16 -15.67
CA ILE A 177 6.76 -2.51 -15.29
C ILE A 177 7.49 -2.14 -16.58
N VAL A 178 7.60 -0.83 -16.86
CA VAL A 178 8.30 -0.28 -18.02
C VAL A 178 9.78 -0.12 -17.69
N GLU A 179 10.65 -0.87 -18.36
CA GLU A 179 12.12 -0.81 -18.20
C GLU A 179 12.75 0.29 -19.06
N SER A 180 12.17 0.54 -20.23
CA SER A 180 12.59 1.64 -21.09
C SER A 180 11.49 1.99 -22.08
N MET A 181 11.58 3.20 -22.63
CA MET A 181 10.72 3.65 -23.71
C MET A 181 11.43 4.70 -24.56
N ASP A 182 11.11 4.70 -25.85
CA ASP A 182 11.71 5.56 -26.85
C ASP A 182 10.64 6.52 -27.42
N PRO A 183 10.80 7.84 -27.24
CA PRO A 183 9.83 8.81 -27.74
C PRO A 183 9.87 9.01 -29.26
N ASP A 184 10.96 8.66 -29.94
CA ASP A 184 11.12 8.82 -31.39
C ASP A 184 10.47 7.66 -32.14
N THR A 185 10.59 6.43 -31.61
CA THR A 185 10.01 5.22 -32.21
C THR A 185 8.67 4.82 -31.61
N GLY A 186 8.38 5.26 -30.38
CA GLY A 186 7.23 4.79 -29.59
C GLY A 186 7.42 3.40 -28.98
N GLU A 187 8.62 2.80 -29.08
CA GLU A 187 8.90 1.49 -28.52
C GLU A 187 8.87 1.52 -26.99
N ILE A 188 8.30 0.48 -26.37
CA ILE A 188 8.20 0.31 -24.91
C ILE A 188 8.68 -1.09 -24.55
N ALA A 189 9.71 -1.17 -23.70
CA ALA A 189 10.20 -2.43 -23.15
C ALA A 189 9.64 -2.64 -21.74
N PHE A 190 9.04 -3.81 -21.53
CA PHE A 190 8.49 -4.21 -20.22
C PHE A 190 9.38 -5.26 -19.55
N ARG A 191 9.43 -5.25 -18.22
CA ARG A 191 10.13 -6.26 -17.42
C ARG A 191 9.47 -7.63 -17.60
N GLN A 192 10.23 -8.58 -18.15
CA GLN A 192 9.79 -9.97 -18.31
C GLN A 192 9.63 -10.66 -16.95
N GLY A 193 8.53 -11.40 -16.76
CA GLY A 193 8.29 -12.20 -15.55
C GLY A 193 7.79 -11.44 -14.33
N SER A 194 7.24 -10.24 -14.51
CA SER A 194 6.79 -9.30 -13.45
C SER A 194 5.68 -9.82 -12.52
N VAL A 195 5.07 -10.97 -12.80
CA VAL A 195 4.16 -11.65 -11.87
C VAL A 195 4.90 -12.81 -11.22
N THR A 196 5.46 -12.58 -10.02
CA THR A 196 6.05 -13.64 -9.22
C THR A 196 5.00 -14.71 -8.90
N LYS A 197 5.06 -15.86 -9.58
CA LYS A 197 4.48 -17.10 -9.05
C LYS A 197 5.22 -17.45 -7.76
N ARG A 198 4.71 -17.02 -6.61
CA ARG A 198 5.17 -17.61 -5.34
C ARG A 198 4.52 -18.97 -5.19
N GLU A 199 5.35 -20.01 -5.19
CA GLU A 199 5.01 -21.26 -4.49
C GLU A 199 4.95 -20.94 -3.00
N VAL A 200 3.86 -21.34 -2.37
CA VAL A 200 3.67 -21.24 -0.92
C VAL A 200 4.67 -22.18 -0.25
N PRO A 201 5.56 -21.71 0.65
CA PRO A 201 6.41 -22.61 1.41
C PRO A 201 5.51 -23.49 2.28
N ALA A 202 5.64 -24.81 2.16
CA ALA A 202 4.95 -25.76 3.01
C ALA A 202 5.20 -25.39 4.48
N GLY A 203 4.09 -25.15 5.21
CA GLY A 203 4.11 -24.75 6.61
C GLY A 203 5.02 -25.66 7.43
N ARG A 204 5.86 -25.04 8.25
CA ARG A 204 6.68 -25.72 9.24
C ARG A 204 5.74 -26.39 10.22
N ALA A 205 5.69 -27.72 10.18
CA ALA A 205 4.91 -28.54 11.10
C ALA A 205 5.30 -28.17 12.54
N ALA A 206 4.31 -27.69 13.30
CA ALA A 206 4.40 -27.69 14.75
C ALA A 206 4.41 -29.15 15.20
N SER A 207 5.57 -29.63 15.65
CA SER A 207 5.68 -30.91 16.34
C SER A 207 4.94 -30.80 17.67
N GLY A 208 3.70 -31.27 17.70
CA GLY A 208 2.98 -31.60 18.92
C GLY A 208 3.53 -32.90 19.48
N ASP A 209 4.12 -32.80 20.67
CA ASP A 209 4.56 -33.94 21.46
C ASP A 209 3.32 -34.51 22.18
N LEU A 210 2.90 -35.70 21.78
CA LEU A 210 1.84 -36.49 22.43
C LEU A 210 2.51 -37.54 23.31
N GLY A 211 2.46 -37.34 24.62
CA GLY A 211 2.83 -38.31 25.64
C GLY A 211 1.60 -38.81 26.39
N ASP A 212 1.35 -40.11 26.29
CA ASP A 212 0.28 -40.89 26.91
C ASP A 212 0.24 -40.84 28.46
N GLY A 213 -0.97 -40.95 29.00
CA GLY A 213 -1.28 -42.05 29.93
C GLY A 213 -1.50 -41.78 31.42
N ALA A 214 -2.73 -42.11 31.85
CA ALA A 214 -3.12 -42.76 33.13
C ALA A 214 -3.65 -41.93 34.32
N ALA A 215 -4.99 -41.95 34.42
CA ALA A 215 -5.81 -42.45 35.55
C ALA A 215 -5.68 -41.87 36.98
N GLY A 216 -6.83 -41.44 37.53
CA GLY A 216 -7.25 -41.91 38.86
C GLY A 216 -7.80 -40.88 39.87
N ARG A 217 -9.13 -40.94 40.08
CA ARG A 217 -9.90 -40.74 41.32
C ARG A 217 -10.16 -39.33 41.88
N ALA A 218 -11.43 -39.16 42.26
CA ALA A 218 -12.07 -38.08 42.97
C ALA A 218 -11.77 -38.07 44.48
N CYS A 219 -11.95 -36.91 45.13
CA CYS A 219 -12.69 -36.74 46.40
C CYS A 219 -12.84 -35.24 46.78
N ASP A 220 -13.96 -34.96 47.45
CA ASP A 220 -14.50 -33.68 47.93
C ASP A 220 -13.63 -32.86 48.91
N GLY A 221 -13.94 -31.56 49.10
CA GLY A 221 -13.58 -30.85 50.33
C GLY A 221 -13.52 -29.31 50.33
N ALA A 222 -14.67 -28.68 50.59
CA ALA A 222 -14.99 -27.39 51.24
C ALA A 222 -13.94 -26.29 51.62
N ALA A 223 -14.44 -25.05 51.50
CA ALA A 223 -14.35 -23.87 52.41
C ALA A 223 -13.26 -22.79 52.23
N ALA A 224 -13.74 -21.53 52.17
CA ALA A 224 -13.03 -20.25 52.37
C ALA A 224 -13.21 -19.76 53.84
N PRO A 225 -12.79 -18.55 54.29
CA PRO A 225 -11.89 -17.51 53.74
C PRO A 225 -10.86 -16.95 54.76
N ALA A 226 -9.91 -16.10 54.33
CA ALA A 226 -9.33 -15.03 55.17
C ALA A 226 -8.65 -13.93 54.32
N ALA A 227 -8.93 -12.67 54.66
CA ALA A 227 -8.20 -11.45 54.26
C ALA A 227 -7.70 -10.75 55.56
N PRO A 228 -6.96 -9.62 55.57
CA PRO A 228 -6.27 -8.89 54.50
C PRO A 228 -4.80 -8.54 54.84
N THR A 229 -3.96 -8.22 53.84
CA THR A 229 -2.76 -7.36 54.03
C THR A 229 -2.49 -6.53 52.78
N ALA A 230 -2.31 -5.23 52.96
CA ALA A 230 -1.79 -4.27 51.98
C ALA A 230 -0.75 -3.38 52.68
N PRO A 231 0.13 -2.63 51.99
CA PRO A 231 0.58 -2.75 50.59
C PRO A 231 2.12 -2.89 50.48
N ALA A 232 2.62 -3.40 49.36
CA ALA A 232 4.01 -3.21 48.95
C ALA A 232 4.04 -2.53 47.57
N ALA A 233 4.88 -1.50 47.47
CA ALA A 233 5.02 -0.62 46.32
C ALA A 233 5.39 -1.36 45.02
N PRO A 234 5.01 -0.84 43.83
CA PRO A 234 5.33 -1.49 42.57
C PRO A 234 6.83 -1.34 42.24
N PRO A 235 7.46 -2.37 41.64
CA PRO A 235 8.79 -2.20 41.07
C PRO A 235 8.73 -1.31 39.82
N ALA A 236 9.78 -0.51 39.65
CA ALA A 236 9.95 0.46 38.57
C ALA A 236 9.79 -0.18 37.19
N ALA A 237 8.99 0.46 36.33
CA ALA A 237 8.92 0.16 34.92
C ALA A 237 10.30 0.33 34.28
N VAL A 238 10.83 -0.74 33.71
CA VAL A 238 11.97 -0.69 32.81
C VAL A 238 11.50 0.04 31.55
N ALA A 239 12.09 1.22 31.31
CA ALA A 239 11.89 1.95 30.08
C ALA A 239 12.39 1.10 28.91
N SER A 240 11.48 0.57 28.11
CA SER A 240 11.81 0.05 26.79
C SER A 240 12.13 1.24 25.90
N SER A 241 13.42 1.42 25.60
CA SER A 241 13.87 2.36 24.59
C SER A 241 13.34 1.91 23.23
N THR A 242 12.23 2.49 22.80
CA THR A 242 11.86 2.52 21.39
C THR A 242 12.98 3.28 20.66
N PRO A 243 13.63 2.70 19.63
CA PRO A 243 14.51 3.49 18.80
C PRO A 243 13.65 4.53 18.10
N ALA A 244 14.04 5.80 18.23
CA ALA A 244 13.48 6.88 17.45
C ALA A 244 13.58 6.52 15.96
N SER A 245 12.45 6.60 15.25
CA SER A 245 12.39 6.49 13.81
C SER A 245 13.43 7.42 13.20
N PRO A 246 14.28 6.97 12.26
CA PRO A 246 15.17 7.88 11.55
C PRO A 246 14.27 8.86 10.80
N GLY A 247 14.48 10.16 11.02
CA GLY A 247 13.77 11.21 10.33
C GLY A 247 13.87 10.99 8.82
N PHE A 248 12.72 10.96 8.15
CA PHE A 248 12.63 10.88 6.71
C PHE A 248 13.40 12.06 6.10
N ALA A 249 14.49 11.78 5.39
CA ALA A 249 14.98 12.70 4.39
C ALA A 249 13.93 12.72 3.27
N ALA A 250 13.35 13.89 2.98
CA ALA A 250 12.38 14.06 1.91
C ALA A 250 13.02 13.58 0.58
N SER A 251 12.63 12.40 0.12
CA SER A 251 13.00 11.88 -1.20
C SER A 251 12.16 12.57 -2.29
N ALA A 252 12.78 12.83 -3.43
CA ALA A 252 12.26 13.78 -4.41
C ALA A 252 11.25 13.19 -5.41
N CYS A 253 10.10 13.85 -5.63
CA CYS A 253 9.05 13.40 -6.56
C CYS A 253 9.34 13.82 -8.00
N ASP A 254 9.06 12.94 -8.96
CA ASP A 254 9.37 13.12 -10.37
C ASP A 254 8.37 14.01 -11.12
N PRO A 255 8.80 14.91 -12.04
CA PRO A 255 7.94 15.67 -12.97
C PRO A 255 6.85 14.93 -13.71
N ARG A 256 7.03 13.64 -13.85
CA ARG A 256 6.32 12.86 -14.83
C ARG A 256 5.09 12.21 -14.21
N GLU A 257 5.13 11.87 -12.91
CA GLU A 257 3.97 11.31 -12.19
C GLU A 257 2.78 12.28 -12.14
N GLU A 258 3.00 13.56 -11.82
CA GLU A 258 1.90 14.54 -11.76
C GLU A 258 1.32 14.85 -13.14
N SER A 259 2.19 15.00 -14.16
CA SER A 259 1.74 15.32 -15.51
C SER A 259 0.99 14.15 -16.15
N GLU A 260 1.37 12.91 -15.87
CA GLU A 260 0.64 11.72 -16.31
C GLU A 260 -0.68 11.57 -15.57
N ALA A 261 -0.72 11.80 -14.26
CA ALA A 261 -1.94 11.72 -13.48
C ALA A 261 -2.95 12.87 -13.78
N HIS A 262 -2.53 13.96 -14.43
CA HIS A 262 -3.39 15.14 -14.72
C HIS A 262 -3.57 15.42 -16.23
N SER A 263 -2.99 14.62 -17.12
CA SER A 263 -3.19 14.71 -18.58
C SER A 263 -4.31 13.80 -19.05
#